data_AF-A0A420WKI8-F1
#
_entry.id   AF-A0A420WKI8-F1
#
_cell.length_a   1.000
_cell.length_b   1.000
_cell.length_c   1.000
_cell.angle_alpha   90.00
_cell.angle_beta   90.00
_cell.angle_gamma   90.00
#
_symmetry.space_group_name_H-M   'P 1'
#
loop_
_entity.id
_entity.type
_entity.pdbx_description
1 polymer ?
#
loop_
_entity_poly.entity_id
_entity_poly.type
_entity_poly.pdbx_seq_one_letter_code
_entity_poly.pdbx_strand_id
1 'polypeptide(L)'
;MRTVLKIISVIVLILGVLIALNITKIKRLMTVNSLFDQDKIVQNFSHMDAAFLHHDLMVGPSKTWPESIKSLPQTVEIAGEERKLLDVLDELETTSLVIIKDGKLIHESYYKGTTRDDLRISWSVAKSFMSGLYGNAIANGQIESLNDPVEKYVPSLIGSAYEGVSLANVLNMSSGVRFNEDYMDPKSDINDMGRVLGLGGSMDKYAASLSERDYEAGTGWQYVSIDTHVAAMALRAATGKSLHKLFEETYGEKLGFGKAPYYLTDGKDVAFALGGLNLRTRDYAKFGQLFLQNGEWEGEQIIPAEWVGESTTNHSPIFHPDRGTGYGYQWWVPMPQKGPNAGDYFAVGIYGQYIYVNPQANLVIAKNAAHRTFEKNGKSGQTSINDNIDMFRSLAAFYTSKPDYDAELAAELGADEYGMKPYVMAVLLTGEAVISDEKERSEIFRGHFANMKRLADEKKLVLSGPFIEGGNKRGLYIFNVETIEEAKALVQTDPAVAAGIFTPEFTKYYGSAALMQVGETHLKIQKSIVE
;
A
#
# COMPACT_ATOMS: atom_id res chain seq x y z
N MET A 1 54.47 -46.33 -0.48
CA MET A 1 54.18 -45.05 0.21
C MET A 1 54.20 -43.84 -0.74
N ARG A 2 55.29 -43.55 -1.47
CA ARG A 2 55.39 -42.40 -2.41
C ARG A 2 54.33 -42.38 -3.54
N THR A 3 53.96 -43.53 -4.08
CA THR A 3 52.95 -43.63 -5.16
C THR A 3 51.54 -43.32 -4.65
N VAL A 4 51.21 -43.75 -3.43
CA VAL A 4 49.91 -43.49 -2.79
C VAL A 4 49.75 -41.99 -2.48
N LEU A 5 50.81 -41.33 -1.97
CA LEU A 5 50.79 -39.88 -1.76
C LEU A 5 50.58 -39.11 -3.07
N LYS A 6 51.24 -39.51 -4.18
CA LYS A 6 51.04 -38.86 -5.49
C LYS A 6 49.61 -38.99 -5.99
N ILE A 7 48.98 -40.14 -5.82
CA ILE A 7 47.57 -40.37 -6.22
C ILE A 7 46.62 -39.51 -5.38
N ILE A 8 46.83 -39.45 -4.05
CA ILE A 8 46.03 -38.58 -3.16
C ILE A 8 46.18 -37.11 -3.54
N SER A 9 47.40 -36.63 -3.82
CA SER A 9 47.63 -35.24 -4.23
C SER A 9 46.93 -34.90 -5.55
N VAL A 10 46.92 -35.83 -6.53
CA VAL A 10 46.20 -35.63 -7.79
C VAL A 10 44.69 -35.62 -7.60
N ILE A 11 44.15 -36.50 -6.74
CA ILE A 11 42.72 -36.50 -6.40
C ILE A 11 42.32 -35.20 -5.70
N VAL A 12 43.11 -34.71 -4.74
CA VAL A 12 42.85 -33.42 -4.06
C VAL A 12 42.93 -32.25 -5.03
N LEU A 13 43.85 -32.27 -5.99
CA LEU A 13 43.95 -31.24 -7.03
C LEU A 13 42.74 -31.28 -7.97
N ILE A 14 42.31 -32.47 -8.42
CA ILE A 14 41.12 -32.65 -9.25
C ILE A 14 39.86 -32.24 -8.49
N LEU A 15 39.73 -32.62 -7.22
CA LEU A 15 38.63 -32.20 -6.37
C LEU A 15 38.63 -30.69 -6.14
N GLY A 16 39.80 -30.08 -5.93
CA GLY A 16 39.98 -28.63 -5.82
C GLY A 16 39.62 -27.88 -7.10
N VAL A 17 39.97 -28.42 -8.27
CA VAL A 17 39.57 -27.88 -9.59
C VAL A 17 38.07 -28.06 -9.80
N LEU A 18 37.48 -29.21 -9.47
CA LEU A 18 36.03 -29.44 -9.56
C LEU A 18 35.24 -28.55 -8.60
N ILE A 19 35.74 -28.32 -7.38
CA ILE A 19 35.16 -27.38 -6.41
C ILE A 19 35.30 -25.94 -6.94
N ALA A 20 36.45 -25.56 -7.50
CA ALA A 20 36.64 -24.23 -8.09
C ALA A 20 35.72 -23.99 -9.30
N LEU A 21 35.57 -24.97 -10.18
CA LEU A 21 34.68 -24.93 -11.35
C LEU A 21 33.20 -24.88 -10.96
N ASN A 22 32.83 -25.40 -9.78
CA ASN A 22 31.45 -25.43 -9.29
C ASN A 22 31.24 -24.53 -8.06
N ILE A 23 32.17 -23.65 -7.71
CA ILE A 23 32.15 -22.92 -6.43
C ILE A 23 30.91 -22.03 -6.30
N THR A 24 30.43 -21.48 -7.41
CA THR A 24 29.18 -20.72 -7.51
C THR A 24 27.96 -21.60 -7.29
N LYS A 25 27.92 -22.81 -7.87
CA LYS A 25 26.84 -23.79 -7.62
C LYS A 25 26.84 -24.28 -6.17
N ILE A 26 28.02 -24.52 -5.59
CA ILE A 26 28.16 -24.96 -4.20
C ILE A 26 27.73 -23.85 -3.24
N LYS A 27 28.14 -22.59 -3.48
CA LYS A 27 27.68 -21.44 -2.70
C LYS A 27 26.16 -21.26 -2.78
N ARG A 28 25.58 -21.35 -3.98
CA ARG A 28 24.12 -21.30 -4.16
C ARG A 28 23.42 -22.43 -3.40
N LEU A 29 23.91 -23.67 -3.50
CA LEU A 29 23.38 -24.81 -2.77
C LEU A 29 23.46 -24.62 -1.25
N MET A 30 24.56 -24.07 -0.73
CA MET A 30 24.70 -23.73 0.69
C MET A 30 23.71 -22.65 1.12
N THR A 31 23.52 -21.60 0.32
CA THR A 31 22.54 -20.55 0.59
C THR A 31 21.11 -21.09 0.57
N VAL A 32 20.77 -21.93 -0.41
CA VAL A 32 19.46 -22.62 -0.50
C VAL A 32 19.20 -23.50 0.73
N ASN A 33 20.20 -24.25 1.19
CA ASN A 33 20.07 -25.09 2.39
C ASN A 33 19.87 -24.27 3.68
N SER A 34 20.34 -23.02 3.70
CA SER A 34 20.17 -22.11 4.83
C SER A 34 19.14 -21.01 4.59
N LEU A 35 18.31 -21.15 3.55
CA LEU A 35 17.46 -20.07 3.06
C LEU A 35 16.49 -19.56 4.15
N PHE A 36 16.02 -20.48 4.98
CA PHE A 36 15.03 -20.23 6.04
C PHE A 36 15.62 -20.28 7.46
N ASP A 37 16.95 -20.32 7.58
CA ASP A 37 17.64 -20.26 8.88
C ASP A 37 17.23 -18.98 9.62
N GLN A 38 16.96 -19.10 10.92
CA GLN A 38 16.46 -18.00 11.76
C GLN A 38 17.29 -16.72 11.63
N ASP A 39 18.60 -16.86 11.66
CA ASP A 39 19.52 -15.71 11.70
C ASP A 39 19.81 -15.14 10.30
N LYS A 40 19.34 -15.80 9.24
CA LYS A 40 19.65 -15.44 7.85
C LYS A 40 18.43 -15.09 7.01
N ILE A 41 17.24 -15.58 7.37
CA ILE A 41 16.03 -15.49 6.53
C ILE A 41 15.72 -14.06 6.07
N VAL A 42 15.86 -13.06 6.95
CA VAL A 42 15.63 -11.64 6.60
C VAL A 42 16.59 -11.16 5.51
N GLN A 43 17.88 -11.49 5.65
CA GLN A 43 18.90 -11.11 4.68
C GLN A 43 18.75 -11.89 3.38
N ASN A 44 18.49 -13.19 3.46
CA ASN A 44 18.28 -14.04 2.29
C ASN A 44 17.10 -13.55 1.44
N PHE A 45 15.97 -13.22 2.07
CA PHE A 45 14.76 -12.74 1.37
C PHE A 45 14.95 -11.37 0.71
N SER A 46 16.01 -10.65 1.08
CA SER A 46 16.38 -9.36 0.50
C SER A 46 17.50 -9.46 -0.57
N HIS A 47 18.06 -10.66 -0.77
CA HIS A 47 19.24 -10.91 -1.61
C HIS A 47 19.14 -12.26 -2.34
N MET A 48 17.96 -12.56 -2.91
CA MET A 48 17.71 -13.84 -3.59
C MET A 48 18.55 -14.02 -4.87
N ASP A 49 18.96 -12.93 -5.50
CA ASP A 49 19.89 -12.86 -6.64
C ASP A 49 21.25 -13.51 -6.35
N ALA A 50 21.68 -13.51 -5.08
CA ALA A 50 22.90 -14.19 -4.66
C ALA A 50 22.73 -15.72 -4.61
N ALA A 51 21.50 -16.20 -4.41
CA ALA A 51 21.19 -17.62 -4.15
C ALA A 51 20.67 -18.37 -5.39
N PHE A 52 19.99 -17.66 -6.31
CA PHE A 52 19.29 -18.28 -7.44
C PHE A 52 19.71 -17.70 -8.80
N LEU A 53 19.41 -18.44 -9.87
CA LEU A 53 19.40 -17.85 -11.21
C LEU A 53 18.28 -16.80 -11.26
N HIS A 54 18.54 -15.70 -11.94
CA HIS A 54 17.60 -14.60 -12.07
C HIS A 54 17.76 -13.88 -13.40
N HIS A 55 16.74 -13.09 -13.72
CA HIS A 55 16.66 -12.21 -14.87
C HIS A 55 16.30 -10.80 -14.38
N ASP A 56 17.17 -9.83 -14.64
CA ASP A 56 16.92 -8.43 -14.33
C ASP A 56 15.86 -7.86 -15.26
N LEU A 57 14.87 -7.16 -14.71
CA LEU A 57 13.76 -6.61 -15.48
C LEU A 57 14.02 -5.15 -15.83
N MET A 58 13.79 -4.81 -17.09
CA MET A 58 13.85 -3.45 -17.58
C MET A 58 12.66 -2.63 -17.09
N VAL A 59 12.93 -1.41 -16.63
CA VAL A 59 11.90 -0.47 -16.15
C VAL A 59 12.07 0.90 -16.78
N GLY A 60 10.95 1.61 -16.91
CA GLY A 60 10.93 3.00 -17.31
C GLY A 60 11.50 3.93 -16.23
N PRO A 61 11.45 5.25 -16.45
CA PRO A 61 11.93 6.23 -15.48
C PRO A 61 11.25 6.07 -14.12
N SER A 62 12.07 6.06 -13.06
CA SER A 62 11.60 6.02 -11.68
C SER A 62 10.68 7.20 -11.36
N LYS A 63 9.54 6.92 -10.71
CA LYS A 63 8.60 7.91 -10.18
C LYS A 63 8.44 7.72 -8.68
N THR A 64 8.64 8.78 -7.90
CA THR A 64 8.44 8.76 -6.44
C THR A 64 6.96 8.91 -6.10
N TRP A 65 6.56 8.38 -4.95
CA TRP A 65 5.23 8.64 -4.41
C TRP A 65 5.07 10.11 -4.02
N PRO A 66 3.92 10.75 -4.26
CA PRO A 66 3.55 11.93 -3.49
C PRO A 66 3.40 11.52 -2.02
N GLU A 67 3.98 12.29 -1.11
CA GLU A 67 4.04 11.95 0.32
C GLU A 67 3.10 12.85 1.14
N SER A 68 2.46 12.27 2.16
CA SER A 68 1.62 12.96 3.13
C SER A 68 1.70 12.20 4.46
N ILE A 69 2.90 12.15 5.03
CA ILE A 69 3.24 11.28 6.16
C ILE A 69 2.32 11.52 7.36
N LYS A 70 1.82 10.44 7.94
CA LYS A 70 0.98 10.36 9.13
C LYS A 70 1.60 9.40 10.14
N SER A 71 1.29 9.58 11.41
CA SER A 71 1.66 8.61 12.45
C SER A 71 0.84 7.32 12.29
N LEU A 72 1.43 6.20 12.70
CA LEU A 72 0.69 4.96 12.97
C LEU A 72 -0.14 5.10 14.25
N PRO A 73 -1.27 4.37 14.39
CA PRO A 73 -1.94 4.23 15.66
C PRO A 73 -1.06 3.45 16.66
N GLN A 74 -1.27 3.68 17.96
CA GLN A 74 -0.57 2.93 19.01
C GLN A 74 -1.04 1.47 19.08
N THR A 75 -2.31 1.25 18.81
CA THR A 75 -2.99 -0.04 18.90
C THR A 75 -3.70 -0.39 17.60
N VAL A 76 -3.96 -1.69 17.42
CA VAL A 76 -4.79 -2.26 16.37
C VAL A 76 -5.67 -3.34 16.96
N GLU A 77 -6.81 -3.59 16.33
CA GLU A 77 -7.71 -4.67 16.67
C GLU A 77 -7.25 -5.96 15.97
N ILE A 78 -7.07 -7.05 16.73
CA ILE A 78 -6.71 -8.39 16.23
C ILE A 78 -7.63 -9.39 16.93
N ALA A 79 -8.38 -10.19 16.17
CA ALA A 79 -9.35 -11.14 16.72
C ALA A 79 -10.34 -10.51 17.74
N GLY A 80 -10.71 -9.25 17.55
CA GLY A 80 -11.61 -8.50 18.44
C GLY A 80 -10.95 -7.94 19.71
N GLU A 81 -9.64 -8.10 19.89
CA GLU A 81 -8.88 -7.56 21.02
C GLU A 81 -7.96 -6.42 20.58
N GLU A 82 -7.90 -5.36 21.38
CA GLU A 82 -6.96 -4.28 21.17
C GLU A 82 -5.54 -4.73 21.56
N ARG A 83 -4.60 -4.61 20.62
CA ARG A 83 -3.18 -4.98 20.81
C ARG A 83 -2.26 -3.86 20.36
N LYS A 84 -1.08 -3.75 20.98
CA LYS A 84 -0.07 -2.77 20.55
C LYS A 84 0.44 -3.12 19.16
N LEU A 85 0.38 -2.15 18.24
CA LEU A 85 0.76 -2.37 16.85
C LEU A 85 2.22 -2.83 16.70
N LEU A 86 3.14 -2.24 17.46
CA LEU A 86 4.56 -2.62 17.39
C LEU A 86 4.81 -4.06 17.84
N ASP A 87 4.09 -4.55 18.85
CA ASP A 87 4.20 -5.94 19.31
C ASP A 87 3.65 -6.91 18.24
N VAL A 88 2.52 -6.56 17.62
CA VAL A 88 1.94 -7.33 16.50
C VAL A 88 2.89 -7.38 15.32
N LEU A 89 3.51 -6.26 14.94
CA LEU A 89 4.46 -6.21 13.83
C LEU A 89 5.71 -7.05 14.09
N ASP A 90 6.23 -7.09 15.32
CA ASP A 90 7.37 -7.93 15.68
C ASP A 90 7.00 -9.42 15.71
N GLU A 91 5.84 -9.77 16.28
CA GLU A 91 5.31 -11.14 16.28
C GLU A 91 5.10 -11.70 14.87
N LEU A 92 4.61 -10.87 13.94
CA LEU A 92 4.44 -11.21 12.53
C LEU A 92 5.75 -11.10 11.73
N GLU A 93 6.88 -10.98 12.42
CA GLU A 93 8.25 -10.83 11.90
C GLU A 93 8.36 -9.85 10.73
N THR A 94 7.70 -8.71 10.86
CA THR A 94 7.63 -7.68 9.81
C THR A 94 9.02 -7.13 9.52
N THR A 95 9.34 -6.95 8.24
CA THR A 95 10.58 -6.32 7.78
C THR A 95 10.32 -4.99 7.11
N SER A 96 9.17 -4.83 6.46
CA SER A 96 8.77 -3.57 5.86
C SER A 96 7.25 -3.42 5.86
N LEU A 97 6.78 -2.20 6.10
CA LEU A 97 5.37 -1.81 6.01
C LEU A 97 5.30 -0.48 5.25
N VAL A 98 4.48 -0.42 4.21
CA VAL A 98 4.21 0.77 3.40
C VAL A 98 2.70 0.93 3.25
N ILE A 99 2.18 2.13 3.51
CA ILE A 99 0.75 2.44 3.46
C ILE A 99 0.52 3.61 2.50
N ILE A 100 -0.33 3.37 1.50
CA ILE A 100 -0.81 4.37 0.55
C ILE A 100 -2.27 4.67 0.86
N LYS A 101 -2.62 5.95 0.93
CA LYS A 101 -3.99 6.43 1.11
C LYS A 101 -4.24 7.59 0.16
N ASP A 102 -5.33 7.53 -0.58
CA ASP A 102 -5.70 8.54 -1.57
C ASP A 102 -4.58 8.85 -2.57
N GLY A 103 -3.89 7.79 -3.04
CA GLY A 103 -2.77 7.89 -3.99
C GLY A 103 -1.47 8.45 -3.40
N LYS A 104 -1.41 8.70 -2.08
CA LYS A 104 -0.24 9.27 -1.40
C LYS A 104 0.37 8.29 -0.42
N LEU A 105 1.70 8.26 -0.34
CA LEU A 105 2.43 7.57 0.72
C LEU A 105 2.17 8.28 2.05
N ILE A 106 1.46 7.60 2.96
CA ILE A 106 1.16 8.16 4.29
C ILE A 106 2.02 7.54 5.39
N HIS A 107 2.57 6.34 5.19
CA HIS A 107 3.46 5.74 6.16
C HIS A 107 4.42 4.77 5.49
N GLU A 108 5.65 4.73 5.99
CA GLU A 108 6.57 3.63 5.74
C GLU A 108 7.47 3.37 6.95
N SER A 109 7.85 2.11 7.13
CA SER A 109 8.75 1.71 8.20
C SER A 109 9.48 0.44 7.82
N TYR A 110 10.75 0.38 8.18
CA TYR A 110 11.65 -0.73 7.87
C TYR A 110 12.25 -1.26 9.17
N TYR A 111 12.25 -2.58 9.30
CA TYR A 111 12.55 -3.30 10.53
C TYR A 111 13.61 -4.38 10.28
N LYS A 112 14.10 -4.97 11.37
CA LYS A 112 15.04 -6.09 11.38
C LYS A 112 16.29 -5.85 10.50
N GLY A 113 16.77 -4.60 10.47
CA GLY A 113 17.96 -4.18 9.73
C GLY A 113 17.78 -4.03 8.22
N THR A 114 16.55 -4.13 7.71
CA THR A 114 16.25 -3.89 6.29
C THR A 114 16.04 -2.40 6.00
N THR A 115 16.12 -2.04 4.72
CA THR A 115 16.09 -0.65 4.25
C THR A 115 15.03 -0.42 3.17
N ARG A 116 14.82 0.86 2.85
CA ARG A 116 13.90 1.30 1.79
C ARG A 116 14.17 0.68 0.42
N ASP A 117 15.44 0.45 0.10
CA ASP A 117 15.86 0.07 -1.26
C ASP A 117 16.17 -1.42 -1.42
N ASP A 118 15.93 -2.22 -0.38
CA ASP A 118 16.05 -3.68 -0.47
C ASP A 118 14.96 -4.23 -1.39
N LEU A 119 15.38 -5.09 -2.33
CA LEU A 119 14.47 -5.86 -3.16
C LEU A 119 14.11 -7.12 -2.39
N ARG A 120 12.82 -7.33 -2.12
CA ARG A 120 12.32 -8.42 -1.29
C ARG A 120 11.55 -9.40 -2.15
N ILE A 121 11.73 -10.68 -1.89
CA ILE A 121 11.01 -11.75 -2.59
C ILE A 121 9.50 -11.66 -2.35
N SER A 122 8.72 -11.84 -3.42
CA SER A 122 7.26 -11.77 -3.39
C SER A 122 6.65 -13.00 -2.75
N TRP A 123 7.32 -14.15 -2.92
CA TRP A 123 6.67 -15.45 -2.88
C TRP A 123 5.35 -15.37 -3.67
N SER A 124 4.28 -15.98 -3.20
CA SER A 124 3.01 -16.06 -3.92
C SER A 124 2.32 -14.72 -4.26
N VAL A 125 2.80 -13.55 -3.82
CA VAL A 125 2.33 -12.25 -4.34
C VAL A 125 2.56 -12.13 -5.85
N ALA A 126 3.56 -12.81 -6.43
CA ALA A 126 3.80 -12.80 -7.89
C ALA A 126 2.61 -13.33 -8.71
N LYS A 127 1.80 -14.22 -8.13
CA LYS A 127 0.63 -14.79 -8.80
C LYS A 127 -0.39 -13.71 -9.19
N SER A 128 -0.56 -12.71 -8.34
CA SER A 128 -1.48 -11.58 -8.59
C SER A 128 -0.95 -10.65 -9.69
N PHE A 129 0.38 -10.46 -9.80
CA PHE A 129 0.97 -9.77 -10.96
C PHE A 129 0.70 -10.53 -12.26
N MET A 130 0.81 -11.86 -12.25
CA MET A 130 0.44 -12.68 -13.41
C MET A 130 -1.05 -12.54 -13.77
N SER A 131 -1.94 -12.41 -12.78
CA SER A 131 -3.36 -12.15 -13.01
C SER A 131 -3.58 -10.93 -13.91
N GLY A 132 -2.95 -9.79 -13.61
CA GLY A 132 -3.14 -8.59 -14.43
C GLY A 132 -2.69 -8.77 -15.89
N LEU A 133 -1.66 -9.58 -16.14
CA LEU A 133 -1.20 -9.90 -17.50
C LEU A 133 -2.22 -10.75 -18.28
N TYR A 134 -2.97 -11.60 -17.59
CA TYR A 134 -4.07 -12.36 -18.19
C TYR A 134 -5.18 -11.45 -18.70
N GLY A 135 -5.53 -10.40 -17.93
CA GLY A 135 -6.50 -9.39 -18.37
C GLY A 135 -6.12 -8.77 -19.72
N ASN A 136 -4.84 -8.43 -19.88
CA ASN A 136 -4.33 -7.89 -21.15
C ASN A 136 -4.35 -8.92 -22.28
N ALA A 137 -3.96 -10.16 -22.02
CA ALA A 137 -3.98 -11.22 -23.03
C ALA A 137 -5.40 -11.52 -23.54
N ILE A 138 -6.41 -11.48 -22.65
CA ILE A 138 -7.82 -11.65 -23.01
C ILE A 138 -8.32 -10.44 -23.81
N ALA A 139 -8.08 -9.21 -23.32
CA ALA A 139 -8.51 -8.00 -24.02
C ALA A 139 -7.88 -7.85 -25.42
N ASN A 140 -6.66 -8.34 -25.60
CA ASN A 140 -5.96 -8.35 -26.88
C ASN A 140 -6.36 -9.54 -27.79
N GLY A 141 -7.29 -10.41 -27.37
CA GLY A 141 -7.74 -11.57 -28.13
C GLY A 141 -6.70 -12.68 -28.28
N GLN A 142 -5.66 -12.68 -27.44
CA GLN A 142 -4.61 -13.72 -27.42
C GLN A 142 -5.06 -14.96 -26.64
N ILE A 143 -5.91 -14.75 -25.64
CA ILE A 143 -6.67 -15.81 -24.96
C ILE A 143 -8.14 -15.59 -25.32
N GLU A 144 -8.75 -16.55 -26.00
CA GLU A 144 -10.12 -16.44 -26.49
C GLU A 144 -11.16 -16.57 -25.37
N SER A 145 -10.96 -17.53 -24.46
CA SER A 145 -11.86 -17.75 -23.33
C SER A 145 -11.16 -18.34 -22.12
N LEU A 146 -11.59 -17.95 -20.92
CA LEU A 146 -11.20 -18.63 -19.68
C LEU A 146 -11.72 -20.08 -19.60
N ASN A 147 -12.76 -20.41 -20.38
CA ASN A 147 -13.28 -21.77 -20.44
C ASN A 147 -12.48 -22.66 -21.39
N ASP A 148 -11.51 -22.11 -22.12
CA ASP A 148 -10.64 -22.90 -22.96
C ASP A 148 -9.83 -23.88 -22.13
N PRO A 149 -9.66 -25.13 -22.59
CA PRO A 149 -8.78 -26.08 -21.95
C PRO A 149 -7.32 -25.67 -22.13
N VAL A 150 -6.48 -25.87 -21.11
CA VAL A 150 -5.10 -25.36 -21.13
C VAL A 150 -4.24 -25.96 -22.24
N GLU A 151 -4.49 -27.20 -22.65
CA GLU A 151 -3.77 -27.84 -23.76
C GLU A 151 -4.05 -27.22 -25.12
N LYS A 152 -5.13 -26.43 -25.27
CA LYS A 152 -5.36 -25.58 -26.46
C LYS A 152 -4.18 -24.66 -26.72
N TYR A 153 -3.59 -24.13 -25.64
CA TYR A 153 -2.44 -23.24 -25.70
C TYR A 153 -1.13 -23.97 -25.49
N VAL A 154 -1.13 -25.06 -24.70
CA VAL A 154 0.07 -25.79 -24.30
C VAL A 154 -0.06 -27.27 -24.65
N PRO A 155 0.17 -27.68 -25.92
CA PRO A 155 -0.03 -29.06 -26.36
C PRO A 155 0.79 -30.10 -25.59
N SER A 156 1.88 -29.70 -24.93
CA SER A 156 2.69 -30.60 -24.09
C SER A 156 1.99 -31.07 -22.81
N LEU A 157 0.83 -30.51 -22.47
CA LEU A 157 0.01 -30.93 -21.34
C LEU A 157 -0.99 -32.04 -21.68
N ILE A 158 -1.10 -32.46 -22.94
CA ILE A 158 -1.86 -33.65 -23.32
C ILE A 158 -1.27 -34.89 -22.62
N GLY A 159 -2.10 -35.68 -21.96
CA GLY A 159 -1.71 -36.83 -21.14
C GLY A 159 -1.29 -36.49 -19.70
N SER A 160 -1.27 -35.21 -19.32
CA SER A 160 -0.98 -34.75 -17.97
C SER A 160 -2.25 -34.61 -17.12
N ALA A 161 -2.09 -34.32 -15.84
CA ALA A 161 -3.16 -33.93 -14.93
C ALA A 161 -3.88 -32.64 -15.34
N TYR A 162 -3.41 -31.93 -16.36
CA TYR A 162 -4.02 -30.69 -16.84
C TYR A 162 -4.83 -30.83 -18.13
N GLU A 163 -4.84 -31.99 -18.78
CA GLU A 163 -5.63 -32.21 -20.00
C GLU A 163 -7.13 -32.01 -19.75
N GLY A 164 -7.76 -31.13 -20.51
CA GLY A 164 -9.17 -30.78 -20.40
C GLY A 164 -9.50 -29.83 -19.23
N VAL A 165 -8.50 -29.36 -18.47
CA VAL A 165 -8.74 -28.36 -17.40
C VAL A 165 -8.84 -26.98 -18.03
N SER A 166 -9.89 -26.22 -17.69
CA SER A 166 -10.05 -24.85 -18.17
C SER A 166 -9.03 -23.88 -17.53
N LEU A 167 -8.70 -22.80 -18.25
CA LEU A 167 -7.90 -21.71 -17.69
C LEU A 167 -8.52 -21.11 -16.43
N ALA A 168 -9.85 -20.98 -16.36
CA ALA A 168 -10.58 -20.54 -15.17
C ALA A 168 -10.29 -21.42 -13.96
N ASN A 169 -10.34 -22.75 -14.13
CA ASN A 169 -10.08 -23.70 -13.06
C ASN A 169 -8.63 -23.63 -12.57
N VAL A 170 -7.66 -23.51 -13.48
CA VAL A 170 -6.24 -23.31 -13.13
C VAL A 170 -6.05 -21.97 -12.40
N LEU A 171 -6.64 -20.88 -12.90
CA LEU A 171 -6.51 -19.56 -12.30
C LEU A 171 -7.20 -19.46 -10.92
N ASN A 172 -8.18 -20.32 -10.64
CA ASN A 172 -8.90 -20.35 -9.37
C ASN A 172 -8.39 -21.40 -8.37
N MET A 173 -7.29 -22.13 -8.67
CA MET A 173 -6.79 -23.22 -7.80
C MET A 173 -7.82 -24.36 -7.64
N SER A 174 -8.46 -24.71 -8.76
CA SER A 174 -9.49 -25.74 -8.86
C SER A 174 -9.18 -26.74 -9.99
N SER A 175 -7.89 -26.94 -10.32
CA SER A 175 -7.48 -27.91 -11.35
C SER A 175 -7.72 -29.37 -10.96
N GLY A 176 -7.71 -29.66 -9.66
CA GLY A 176 -7.82 -31.01 -9.11
C GLY A 176 -6.54 -31.82 -9.18
N VAL A 177 -5.41 -31.23 -9.63
CA VAL A 177 -4.10 -31.89 -9.65
C VAL A 177 -3.71 -32.40 -8.26
N ARG A 178 -3.16 -33.61 -8.20
CA ARG A 178 -2.54 -34.11 -6.98
C ARG A 178 -1.21 -33.41 -6.78
N PHE A 179 -1.12 -32.57 -5.74
CA PHE A 179 0.10 -31.83 -5.43
C PHE A 179 0.20 -31.56 -3.93
N ASN A 180 1.27 -32.03 -3.30
CA ASN A 180 1.56 -31.80 -1.89
C ASN A 180 2.24 -30.43 -1.69
N GLU A 181 1.49 -29.48 -1.11
CA GLU A 181 1.93 -28.11 -0.74
C GLU A 181 2.54 -28.02 0.67
N ASP A 182 2.83 -29.13 1.35
CA ASP A 182 3.47 -29.07 2.67
C ASP A 182 4.92 -28.58 2.53
N TYR A 183 5.14 -27.30 2.85
CA TYR A 183 6.47 -26.66 2.81
C TYR A 183 7.44 -27.26 3.84
N MET A 184 6.91 -27.91 4.88
CA MET A 184 7.69 -28.49 5.97
C MET A 184 8.08 -29.95 5.70
N ASP A 185 7.42 -30.65 4.78
CA ASP A 185 7.80 -31.99 4.33
C ASP A 185 8.86 -31.90 3.20
N PRO A 186 10.12 -32.35 3.42
CA PRO A 186 11.14 -32.33 2.37
C PRO A 186 10.80 -33.18 1.14
N LYS A 187 9.85 -34.13 1.26
CA LYS A 187 9.41 -35.01 0.18
C LYS A 187 8.16 -34.50 -0.54
N SER A 188 7.60 -33.37 -0.14
CA SER A 188 6.46 -32.77 -0.82
C SER A 188 6.82 -32.32 -2.24
N ASP A 189 5.80 -32.21 -3.09
CA ASP A 189 5.95 -31.78 -4.48
C ASP A 189 6.42 -30.32 -4.54
N ILE A 190 6.00 -29.46 -3.61
CA ILE A 190 6.49 -28.08 -3.54
C ILE A 190 8.01 -28.02 -3.27
N ASN A 191 8.54 -28.88 -2.39
CA ASN A 191 9.97 -28.96 -2.13
C ASN A 191 10.72 -29.64 -3.30
N ASP A 192 10.08 -30.57 -4.00
CA ASP A 192 10.66 -31.16 -5.22
C ASP A 192 10.79 -30.16 -6.36
N MET A 193 9.72 -29.40 -6.61
CA MET A 193 9.71 -28.27 -7.51
C MET A 193 10.77 -27.22 -7.13
N GLY A 194 10.92 -26.92 -5.83
CA GLY A 194 11.98 -26.05 -5.32
C GLY A 194 13.39 -26.56 -5.65
N ARG A 195 13.63 -27.88 -5.60
CA ARG A 195 14.89 -28.50 -6.05
C ARG A 195 15.07 -28.40 -7.55
N VAL A 196 14.02 -28.60 -8.35
CA VAL A 196 14.07 -28.39 -9.80
C VAL A 196 14.53 -26.96 -10.11
N LEU A 197 13.96 -25.96 -9.45
CA LEU A 197 14.38 -24.57 -9.59
C LEU A 197 15.85 -24.36 -9.16
N GLY A 198 16.21 -24.80 -7.95
CA GLY A 198 17.54 -24.59 -7.37
C GLY A 198 18.68 -25.31 -8.10
N LEU A 199 18.40 -26.46 -8.73
CA LEU A 199 19.37 -27.24 -9.50
C LEU A 199 19.41 -26.88 -10.98
N GLY A 200 18.52 -25.99 -11.45
CA GLY A 200 18.44 -25.57 -12.85
C GLY A 200 17.80 -26.60 -13.78
N GLY A 201 16.70 -27.21 -13.33
CA GLY A 201 15.81 -28.03 -14.15
C GLY A 201 14.77 -27.21 -14.93
N SER A 202 13.95 -27.88 -15.73
CA SER A 202 12.87 -27.25 -16.50
C SER A 202 11.55 -27.39 -15.75
N MET A 203 10.99 -26.27 -15.33
CA MET A 203 9.70 -26.23 -14.63
C MET A 203 8.54 -26.67 -15.55
N ASP A 204 8.62 -26.33 -16.84
CA ASP A 204 7.61 -26.73 -17.85
C ASP A 204 7.53 -28.27 -17.99
N LYS A 205 8.70 -28.94 -18.00
CA LYS A 205 8.74 -30.42 -18.03
C LYS A 205 8.22 -31.04 -16.74
N TYR A 206 8.50 -30.41 -15.59
CA TYR A 206 8.02 -30.88 -14.30
C TYR A 206 6.48 -30.79 -14.24
N ALA A 207 5.90 -29.63 -14.60
CA ALA A 207 4.44 -29.45 -14.65
C ALA A 207 3.76 -30.47 -15.57
N ALA A 208 4.32 -30.70 -16.77
CA ALA A 208 3.78 -31.68 -17.73
C ALA A 208 3.92 -33.14 -17.28
N SER A 209 4.79 -33.42 -16.30
CA SER A 209 5.00 -34.79 -15.78
C SER A 209 3.96 -35.21 -14.74
N LEU A 210 3.23 -34.25 -14.16
CA LEU A 210 2.16 -34.54 -13.21
C LEU A 210 0.99 -35.17 -13.96
N SER A 211 0.58 -36.38 -13.60
CA SER A 211 -0.43 -37.16 -14.33
C SER A 211 -1.68 -37.49 -13.51
N GLU A 212 -1.70 -37.12 -12.22
CA GLU A 212 -2.74 -37.55 -11.28
C GLU A 212 -3.60 -36.37 -10.81
N ARG A 213 -4.90 -36.65 -10.60
CA ARG A 213 -5.85 -35.75 -9.96
C ARG A 213 -6.45 -36.40 -8.72
N ASP A 214 -6.73 -35.60 -7.70
CA ASP A 214 -7.48 -36.03 -6.51
C ASP A 214 -8.99 -35.84 -6.67
N TYR A 215 -9.41 -34.89 -7.50
CA TYR A 215 -10.81 -34.63 -7.81
C TYR A 215 -10.98 -34.05 -9.21
N GLU A 216 -12.23 -34.03 -9.70
CA GLU A 216 -12.55 -33.44 -11.01
C GLU A 216 -12.37 -31.92 -10.98
N ALA A 217 -11.78 -31.36 -12.04
CA ALA A 217 -11.53 -29.93 -12.14
C ALA A 217 -12.82 -29.11 -11.98
N GLY A 218 -12.76 -28.05 -11.18
CA GLY A 218 -13.90 -27.17 -10.87
C GLY A 218 -14.87 -27.70 -9.80
N THR A 219 -14.74 -28.95 -9.36
CA THR A 219 -15.62 -29.52 -8.32
C THR A 219 -15.10 -29.34 -6.89
N GLY A 220 -13.80 -29.08 -6.74
CA GLY A 220 -13.13 -28.84 -5.47
C GLY A 220 -12.21 -27.62 -5.53
N TRP A 221 -11.67 -27.24 -4.37
CA TRP A 221 -10.72 -26.14 -4.26
C TRP A 221 -9.58 -26.52 -3.32
N GLN A 222 -8.35 -26.34 -3.79
CA GLN A 222 -7.13 -26.51 -3.01
C GLN A 222 -6.12 -25.51 -3.56
N TYR A 223 -5.51 -24.73 -2.68
CA TYR A 223 -4.41 -23.87 -3.10
C TYR A 223 -3.25 -24.72 -3.63
N VAL A 224 -2.85 -24.55 -4.89
CA VAL A 224 -1.77 -25.33 -5.53
C VAL A 224 -0.88 -24.41 -6.38
N SER A 225 0.39 -24.31 -6.03
CA SER A 225 1.36 -23.41 -6.64
C SER A 225 1.67 -23.75 -8.10
N ILE A 226 1.66 -25.03 -8.47
CA ILE A 226 1.97 -25.47 -9.83
C ILE A 226 0.90 -25.04 -10.84
N ASP A 227 -0.35 -24.80 -10.42
CA ASP A 227 -1.41 -24.25 -11.26
C ASP A 227 -0.99 -22.90 -11.85
N THR A 228 -0.38 -22.02 -11.04
CA THR A 228 0.14 -20.74 -11.55
C THR A 228 1.25 -20.94 -12.59
N HIS A 229 2.09 -21.96 -12.46
CA HIS A 229 3.11 -22.24 -13.47
C HIS A 229 2.48 -22.70 -14.79
N VAL A 230 1.45 -23.53 -14.73
CA VAL A 230 0.66 -23.94 -15.91
C VAL A 230 -0.05 -22.75 -16.56
N ALA A 231 -0.63 -21.85 -15.76
CA ALA A 231 -1.16 -20.59 -16.25
C ALA A 231 -0.07 -19.76 -16.97
N ALA A 232 1.13 -19.65 -16.39
CA ALA A 232 2.25 -18.97 -17.03
C ALA A 232 2.72 -19.66 -18.32
N MET A 233 2.61 -21.00 -18.44
CA MET A 233 2.86 -21.71 -19.70
C MET A 233 1.86 -21.29 -20.77
N ALA A 234 0.57 -21.29 -20.45
CA ALA A 234 -0.49 -20.90 -21.38
C ALA A 234 -0.37 -19.42 -21.81
N LEU A 235 -0.10 -18.52 -20.87
CA LEU A 235 0.08 -17.10 -21.15
C LEU A 235 1.29 -16.84 -22.07
N ARG A 236 2.43 -17.51 -21.84
CA ARG A 236 3.60 -17.41 -22.72
C ARG A 236 3.30 -17.93 -24.12
N ALA A 237 2.60 -19.06 -24.23
CA ALA A 237 2.24 -19.66 -25.50
C ALA A 237 1.26 -18.80 -26.29
N ALA A 238 0.21 -18.29 -25.64
CA ALA A 238 -0.82 -17.44 -26.24
C ALA A 238 -0.25 -16.11 -26.75
N THR A 239 0.67 -15.52 -25.99
CA THR A 239 1.23 -14.19 -26.32
C THR A 239 2.48 -14.26 -27.21
N GLY A 240 3.15 -15.42 -27.25
CA GLY A 240 4.46 -15.58 -27.89
C GLY A 240 5.59 -14.84 -27.15
N LYS A 241 5.36 -14.37 -25.91
CA LYS A 241 6.33 -13.58 -25.12
C LYS A 241 6.72 -14.29 -23.84
N SER A 242 7.91 -13.98 -23.33
CA SER A 242 8.33 -14.42 -21.99
C SER A 242 7.56 -13.64 -20.91
N LEU A 243 7.45 -14.21 -19.71
CA LEU A 243 6.83 -13.50 -18.58
C LEU A 243 7.61 -12.23 -18.21
N HIS A 244 8.94 -12.26 -18.34
CA HIS A 244 9.80 -11.07 -18.19
C HIS A 244 9.33 -9.96 -19.12
N LYS A 245 9.18 -10.24 -20.42
CA LYS A 245 8.81 -9.23 -21.40
C LYS A 245 7.39 -8.68 -21.17
N LEU A 246 6.45 -9.56 -20.83
CA LEU A 246 5.09 -9.15 -20.48
C LEU A 246 5.06 -8.23 -19.26
N PHE A 247 5.86 -8.54 -18.23
CA PHE A 247 5.99 -7.70 -17.04
C PHE A 247 6.61 -6.34 -17.37
N GLU A 248 7.70 -6.30 -18.14
CA GLU A 248 8.38 -5.07 -18.53
C GLU A 248 7.45 -4.12 -19.29
N GLU A 249 6.78 -4.63 -20.33
CA GLU A 249 5.87 -3.85 -21.18
C GLU A 249 4.65 -3.34 -20.41
N THR A 250 4.09 -4.17 -19.52
CA THR A 250 2.84 -3.82 -18.80
C THR A 250 3.11 -2.97 -17.56
N TYR A 251 4.09 -3.36 -16.75
CA TYR A 251 4.34 -2.76 -15.43
C TYR A 251 5.64 -1.97 -15.39
N GLY A 252 6.72 -2.55 -15.88
CA GLY A 252 8.07 -1.97 -15.78
C GLY A 252 8.17 -0.60 -16.42
N GLU A 253 7.65 -0.46 -17.64
CA GLU A 253 7.66 0.80 -18.41
C GLU A 253 6.68 1.85 -17.85
N LYS A 254 5.64 1.43 -17.13
CA LYS A 254 4.46 2.27 -16.82
C LYS A 254 4.38 2.74 -15.38
N LEU A 255 4.66 1.87 -14.41
CA LEU A 255 4.50 2.17 -12.98
C LEU A 255 5.66 2.99 -12.41
N GLY A 256 6.75 3.16 -13.17
CA GLY A 256 7.92 3.95 -12.79
C GLY A 256 8.59 3.40 -11.54
N PHE A 257 8.83 2.09 -11.47
CA PHE A 257 9.51 1.46 -10.33
C PHE A 257 10.84 2.17 -10.04
N GLY A 258 11.12 2.45 -8.76
CA GLY A 258 12.30 3.25 -8.43
C GLY A 258 13.58 2.44 -8.21
N LYS A 259 13.52 1.13 -8.35
CA LYS A 259 14.68 0.25 -8.53
C LYS A 259 14.27 -0.87 -9.48
N ALA A 260 15.19 -1.27 -10.36
CA ALA A 260 14.95 -2.37 -11.29
C ALA A 260 14.67 -3.66 -10.49
N PRO A 261 13.49 -4.29 -10.69
CA PRO A 261 13.19 -5.58 -10.08
C PRO A 261 13.87 -6.71 -10.86
N TYR A 262 13.83 -7.92 -10.30
CA TYR A 262 14.28 -9.12 -10.99
C TYR A 262 13.34 -10.29 -10.71
N TYR A 263 13.31 -11.24 -11.64
CA TYR A 263 12.63 -12.52 -11.46
C TYR A 263 13.67 -13.61 -11.22
N LEU A 264 13.43 -14.48 -10.25
CA LEU A 264 14.13 -15.76 -10.18
C LEU A 264 13.72 -16.63 -11.37
N THR A 265 14.67 -17.39 -11.90
CA THR A 265 14.47 -18.23 -13.08
C THR A 265 14.90 -19.67 -12.84
N ASP A 266 14.33 -20.57 -13.63
CA ASP A 266 14.77 -21.95 -13.71
C ASP A 266 16.07 -22.09 -14.55
N GLY A 267 16.48 -23.33 -14.83
CA GLY A 267 17.70 -23.57 -15.63
C GLY A 267 17.58 -23.23 -17.13
N LYS A 268 16.44 -22.67 -17.56
CA LYS A 268 16.09 -22.35 -18.95
C LYS A 268 15.65 -20.90 -19.12
N ASP A 269 15.91 -20.05 -18.13
CA ASP A 269 15.47 -18.65 -18.11
C ASP A 269 13.94 -18.50 -18.12
N VAL A 270 13.21 -19.52 -17.64
CA VAL A 270 11.77 -19.40 -17.39
C VAL A 270 11.57 -18.78 -16.02
N ALA A 271 10.84 -17.67 -15.97
CA ALA A 271 10.47 -16.99 -14.73
C ALA A 271 9.77 -17.96 -13.76
N PHE A 272 10.17 -17.92 -12.49
CA PHE A 272 9.46 -18.60 -11.41
C PHE A 272 8.15 -17.85 -11.08
N ALA A 273 7.16 -18.00 -11.96
CA ALA A 273 5.94 -17.19 -12.01
C ALA A 273 5.13 -17.21 -10.70
N LEU A 274 5.20 -18.32 -9.97
CA LEU A 274 4.43 -18.50 -8.74
C LEU A 274 5.03 -17.79 -7.52
N GLY A 275 6.28 -17.30 -7.59
CA GLY A 275 6.82 -16.51 -6.48
C GLY A 275 8.23 -15.93 -6.54
N GLY A 276 8.86 -15.90 -7.72
CA GLY A 276 10.25 -15.46 -7.89
C GLY A 276 10.46 -13.96 -8.05
N LEU A 277 9.43 -13.13 -7.92
CA LEU A 277 9.51 -11.71 -8.22
C LEU A 277 10.11 -10.94 -7.04
N ASN A 278 11.12 -10.10 -7.25
CA ASN A 278 11.75 -9.31 -6.20
C ASN A 278 11.60 -7.82 -6.47
N LEU A 279 10.92 -7.09 -5.57
CA LEU A 279 10.69 -5.64 -5.67
C LEU A 279 10.92 -4.94 -4.33
N ARG A 280 11.06 -3.61 -4.36
CA ARG A 280 10.94 -2.81 -3.13
C ARG A 280 9.49 -2.81 -2.67
N THR A 281 9.27 -2.71 -1.36
CA THR A 281 7.91 -2.65 -0.79
C THR A 281 7.10 -1.46 -1.31
N ARG A 282 7.74 -0.32 -1.58
CA ARG A 282 7.12 0.84 -2.25
C ARG A 282 6.60 0.51 -3.65
N ASP A 283 7.25 -0.40 -4.36
CA ASP A 283 6.91 -0.78 -5.73
C ASP A 283 5.83 -1.89 -5.74
N TYR A 284 5.79 -2.78 -4.73
CA TYR A 284 4.61 -3.62 -4.48
C TYR A 284 3.35 -2.78 -4.26
N ALA A 285 3.45 -1.68 -3.50
CA ALA A 285 2.32 -0.78 -3.28
C ALA A 285 1.80 -0.12 -4.57
N LYS A 286 2.65 0.08 -5.60
CA LYS A 286 2.22 0.64 -6.88
C LYS A 286 1.29 -0.30 -7.63
N PHE A 287 1.61 -1.59 -7.61
CA PHE A 287 0.74 -2.61 -8.18
C PHE A 287 -0.61 -2.68 -7.44
N GLY A 288 -0.60 -2.62 -6.11
CA GLY A 288 -1.86 -2.53 -5.35
C GLY A 288 -2.67 -1.27 -5.67
N GLN A 289 -2.00 -0.12 -5.85
CA GLN A 289 -2.65 1.14 -6.21
C GLN A 289 -3.22 1.15 -7.64
N LEU A 290 -2.56 0.44 -8.58
CA LEU A 290 -3.09 0.19 -9.92
C LEU A 290 -4.43 -0.57 -9.84
N PHE A 291 -4.49 -1.64 -9.03
CA PHE A 291 -5.71 -2.41 -8.82
C PHE A 291 -6.79 -1.60 -8.09
N LEU A 292 -6.42 -0.80 -7.09
CA LEU A 292 -7.33 0.14 -6.42
C LEU A 292 -7.96 1.14 -7.42
N GLN A 293 -7.22 1.53 -8.45
CA GLN A 293 -7.65 2.43 -9.53
C GLN A 293 -8.30 1.69 -10.71
N ASN A 294 -8.80 0.46 -10.50
CA ASN A 294 -9.43 -0.36 -11.54
C ASN A 294 -8.54 -0.55 -12.78
N GLY A 295 -7.23 -0.64 -12.59
CA GLY A 295 -6.25 -0.86 -13.66
C GLY A 295 -5.86 0.40 -14.45
N GLU A 296 -6.32 1.57 -14.03
CA GLU A 296 -5.85 2.86 -14.56
C GLU A 296 -4.60 3.33 -13.79
N TRP A 297 -3.65 3.93 -14.50
CA TRP A 297 -2.50 4.61 -13.90
C TRP A 297 -2.18 5.86 -14.70
N GLU A 298 -2.23 7.02 -14.04
CA GLU A 298 -1.93 8.33 -14.65
C GLU A 298 -2.71 8.60 -15.96
N GLY A 299 -3.98 8.17 -16.03
CA GLY A 299 -4.84 8.35 -17.20
C GLY A 299 -4.65 7.32 -18.32
N GLU A 300 -3.77 6.33 -18.15
CA GLU A 300 -3.64 5.18 -19.05
C GLU A 300 -4.26 3.93 -18.43
N GLN A 301 -5.12 3.23 -19.19
CA GLN A 301 -5.67 1.94 -18.78
C GLN A 301 -4.63 0.83 -19.03
N ILE A 302 -3.92 0.41 -17.97
CA ILE A 302 -2.86 -0.62 -18.06
C ILE A 302 -3.43 -2.04 -17.98
N ILE A 303 -4.44 -2.25 -17.14
CA ILE A 303 -5.18 -3.52 -17.01
C ILE A 303 -6.66 -3.20 -17.23
N PRO A 304 -7.42 -3.96 -18.04
CA PRO A 304 -8.84 -3.72 -18.23
C PRO A 304 -9.60 -3.68 -16.89
N ALA A 305 -10.44 -2.64 -16.70
CA ALA A 305 -11.23 -2.48 -15.48
C ALA A 305 -12.16 -3.67 -15.20
N GLU A 306 -12.72 -4.27 -16.25
CA GLU A 306 -13.53 -5.49 -16.16
C GLU A 306 -12.72 -6.65 -15.58
N TRP A 307 -11.47 -6.83 -16.03
CA TRP A 307 -10.60 -7.88 -15.49
C TRP A 307 -10.25 -7.62 -14.02
N VAL A 308 -10.01 -6.37 -13.62
CA VAL A 308 -9.77 -6.05 -12.21
C VAL A 308 -10.98 -6.47 -11.37
N GLY A 309 -12.19 -6.10 -11.76
CA GLY A 309 -13.42 -6.50 -11.05
C GLY A 309 -13.64 -8.02 -10.98
N GLU A 310 -13.45 -8.72 -12.10
CA GLU A 310 -13.60 -10.17 -12.19
C GLU A 310 -12.54 -10.92 -11.38
N SER A 311 -11.27 -10.50 -11.49
CA SER A 311 -10.15 -11.16 -10.82
C SER A 311 -10.11 -10.91 -9.31
N THR A 312 -10.80 -9.89 -8.79
CA THR A 312 -10.88 -9.65 -7.35
C THR A 312 -12.20 -10.12 -6.73
N THR A 313 -13.00 -10.87 -7.47
CA THR A 313 -14.27 -11.46 -7.00
C THR A 313 -14.11 -12.95 -6.77
N ASN A 314 -14.75 -13.51 -5.73
CA ASN A 314 -14.66 -14.94 -5.47
C ASN A 314 -15.35 -15.76 -6.58
N HIS A 315 -14.57 -16.61 -7.24
CA HIS A 315 -15.05 -17.62 -8.18
C HIS A 315 -14.81 -19.05 -7.67
N SER A 316 -14.10 -19.22 -6.55
CA SER A 316 -13.93 -20.53 -5.93
C SER A 316 -15.26 -21.13 -5.45
N PRO A 317 -15.52 -22.42 -5.71
CA PRO A 317 -16.71 -23.12 -5.23
C PRO A 317 -16.73 -23.29 -3.70
N ILE A 318 -15.56 -23.25 -3.06
CA ILE A 318 -15.39 -23.54 -1.63
C ILE A 318 -14.50 -22.45 -1.00
N PHE A 319 -14.95 -21.86 0.11
CA PHE A 319 -14.11 -20.97 0.90
C PHE A 319 -13.09 -21.76 1.70
N HIS A 320 -11.92 -21.18 1.94
CA HIS A 320 -10.95 -21.78 2.85
C HIS A 320 -11.57 -21.90 4.25
N PRO A 321 -11.70 -23.11 4.82
CA PRO A 321 -12.50 -23.36 6.00
C PRO A 321 -11.98 -22.61 7.24
N ASP A 322 -10.66 -22.57 7.43
CA ASP A 322 -10.06 -21.94 8.62
C ASP A 322 -9.85 -20.42 8.50
N ARG A 323 -9.78 -19.91 7.27
CA ARG A 323 -9.46 -18.49 6.99
C ARG A 323 -10.70 -17.68 6.66
N GLY A 324 -11.79 -18.35 6.27
CA GLY A 324 -12.98 -17.67 5.77
C GLY A 324 -12.67 -16.81 4.54
N THR A 325 -11.80 -17.28 3.64
CA THR A 325 -11.39 -16.54 2.43
C THR A 325 -11.79 -17.29 1.18
N GLY A 326 -12.39 -16.57 0.23
CA GLY A 326 -12.55 -17.00 -1.15
C GLY A 326 -11.31 -16.73 -2.00
N TYR A 327 -11.41 -17.06 -3.28
CA TYR A 327 -10.36 -16.88 -4.27
C TYR A 327 -10.95 -16.47 -5.63
N GLY A 328 -10.31 -15.50 -6.28
CA GLY A 328 -10.66 -15.06 -7.63
C GLY A 328 -9.39 -14.89 -8.45
N TYR A 329 -9.25 -15.62 -9.55
CA TYR A 329 -8.16 -15.51 -10.53
C TYR A 329 -6.81 -14.97 -9.98
N GLN A 330 -6.25 -15.66 -8.98
CA GLN A 330 -4.98 -15.34 -8.31
C GLN A 330 -4.99 -14.21 -7.24
N TRP A 331 -6.15 -13.88 -6.71
CA TRP A 331 -6.36 -12.98 -5.57
C TRP A 331 -7.17 -13.67 -4.47
N TRP A 332 -6.84 -13.36 -3.22
CA TRP A 332 -7.60 -13.80 -2.05
C TRP A 332 -8.67 -12.77 -1.73
N VAL A 333 -9.87 -13.27 -1.42
CA VAL A 333 -11.06 -12.44 -1.16
C VAL A 333 -11.59 -12.79 0.23
N PRO A 334 -11.39 -11.95 1.26
CA PRO A 334 -11.96 -12.18 2.59
C PRO A 334 -13.47 -12.39 2.54
N MET A 335 -14.01 -13.34 3.30
CA MET A 335 -15.45 -13.59 3.39
C MET A 335 -15.93 -13.49 4.84
N PRO A 336 -17.17 -12.99 5.08
CA PRO A 336 -18.09 -12.45 4.08
C PRO A 336 -17.69 -11.03 3.63
N GLN A 337 -17.96 -10.71 2.36
CA GLN A 337 -17.79 -9.37 1.78
C GLN A 337 -18.91 -8.41 2.24
N LYS A 338 -18.88 -8.03 3.53
CA LYS A 338 -19.90 -7.18 4.18
C LYS A 338 -19.25 -6.14 5.11
N GLY A 339 -20.01 -5.11 5.47
CA GLY A 339 -19.57 -4.07 6.41
C GLY A 339 -18.58 -3.07 5.79
N PRO A 340 -17.81 -2.34 6.62
CA PRO A 340 -16.96 -1.24 6.15
C PRO A 340 -15.77 -1.68 5.28
N ASN A 341 -15.42 -2.98 5.31
CA ASN A 341 -14.34 -3.56 4.51
C ASN A 341 -14.86 -4.36 3.31
N ALA A 342 -16.14 -4.25 2.98
CA ALA A 342 -16.69 -4.91 1.78
C ALA A 342 -15.98 -4.40 0.52
N GLY A 343 -15.56 -5.34 -0.32
CA GLY A 343 -14.75 -5.12 -1.51
C GLY A 343 -13.25 -5.22 -1.26
N ASP A 344 -12.77 -5.54 -0.05
CA ASP A 344 -11.35 -5.75 0.18
C ASP A 344 -10.86 -7.09 -0.40
N TYR A 345 -9.60 -7.09 -0.82
CA TYR A 345 -8.92 -8.24 -1.39
C TYR A 345 -7.41 -8.12 -1.16
N PHE A 346 -6.69 -9.22 -1.30
CA PHE A 346 -5.26 -9.23 -1.06
C PHE A 346 -4.50 -10.29 -1.84
N ALA A 347 -3.23 -9.98 -2.10
CA ALA A 347 -2.21 -10.93 -2.50
C ALA A 347 -1.43 -11.35 -1.26
N VAL A 348 -1.12 -12.64 -1.11
CA VAL A 348 -0.27 -13.14 -0.01
C VAL A 348 0.79 -14.09 -0.53
N GLY A 349 2.00 -13.96 0.04
CA GLY A 349 3.12 -14.87 -0.07
C GLY A 349 3.47 -15.47 1.29
N ILE A 350 4.01 -16.69 1.28
CA ILE A 350 4.47 -17.37 2.50
C ILE A 350 5.48 -16.49 3.25
N TYR A 351 5.59 -16.69 4.57
CA TYR A 351 6.41 -15.89 5.47
C TYR A 351 5.96 -14.41 5.60
N GLY A 352 4.76 -14.06 5.12
CA GLY A 352 4.08 -12.80 5.43
C GLY A 352 4.32 -11.67 4.42
N GLN A 353 4.31 -11.98 3.13
CA GLN A 353 4.35 -10.97 2.06
C GLN A 353 2.93 -10.60 1.67
N TYR A 354 2.59 -9.32 1.60
CA TYR A 354 1.23 -8.88 1.33
C TYR A 354 1.18 -7.66 0.42
N ILE A 355 0.16 -7.65 -0.44
CA ILE A 355 -0.47 -6.45 -0.96
C ILE A 355 -1.94 -6.55 -0.57
N TYR A 356 -2.39 -5.67 0.31
CA TYR A 356 -3.78 -5.56 0.73
C TYR A 356 -4.39 -4.30 0.11
N VAL A 357 -5.59 -4.43 -0.46
CA VAL A 357 -6.30 -3.34 -1.12
C VAL A 357 -7.69 -3.22 -0.51
N ASN A 358 -8.05 -2.01 -0.09
CA ASN A 358 -9.38 -1.69 0.43
C ASN A 358 -9.97 -0.51 -0.36
N PRO A 359 -10.84 -0.78 -1.35
CA PRO A 359 -11.48 0.23 -2.17
C PRO A 359 -12.32 1.24 -1.38
N GLN A 360 -13.07 0.79 -0.38
CA GLN A 360 -13.92 1.66 0.46
C GLN A 360 -13.07 2.67 1.25
N ALA A 361 -11.91 2.23 1.73
CA ALA A 361 -10.96 3.07 2.43
C ALA A 361 -10.07 3.90 1.50
N ASN A 362 -10.09 3.64 0.18
CA ASN A 362 -9.13 4.15 -0.79
C ASN A 362 -7.68 3.98 -0.31
N LEU A 363 -7.36 2.76 0.14
CA LEU A 363 -6.12 2.46 0.86
C LEU A 363 -5.48 1.16 0.34
N VAL A 364 -4.14 1.18 0.27
CA VAL A 364 -3.30 0.03 -0.09
C VAL A 364 -2.23 -0.13 0.98
N ILE A 365 -2.01 -1.37 1.43
CA ILE A 365 -0.92 -1.72 2.32
C ILE A 365 -0.03 -2.75 1.62
N ALA A 366 1.26 -2.42 1.47
CA ALA A 366 2.28 -3.39 1.11
C ALA A 366 3.11 -3.73 2.34
N LYS A 367 3.26 -5.03 2.62
CA LYS A 367 4.02 -5.52 3.77
C LYS A 367 4.91 -6.68 3.34
N ASN A 368 6.15 -6.68 3.81
CA ASN A 368 7.05 -7.82 3.70
C ASN A 368 7.49 -8.28 5.08
N ALA A 369 7.73 -9.58 5.22
CA ALA A 369 8.11 -10.20 6.48
C ALA A 369 9.00 -11.43 6.26
N ALA A 370 9.54 -11.96 7.34
CA ALA A 370 10.29 -13.22 7.36
C ALA A 370 9.69 -14.17 8.43
N HIS A 371 8.36 -14.28 8.46
CA HIS A 371 7.60 -14.96 9.52
C HIS A 371 7.72 -16.48 9.45
N ARG A 372 8.70 -17.06 10.15
CA ARG A 372 9.03 -18.50 10.08
C ARG A 372 7.92 -19.41 10.58
N THR A 373 7.05 -18.90 11.45
CA THR A 373 5.89 -19.62 11.98
C THR A 373 4.59 -19.27 11.26
N PHE A 374 4.66 -18.78 10.01
CA PHE A 374 3.53 -18.36 9.20
C PHE A 374 2.35 -19.35 9.16
N GLU A 375 2.64 -20.66 9.09
CA GLU A 375 1.60 -21.70 9.01
C GLU A 375 0.99 -22.07 10.38
N LYS A 376 1.58 -21.59 11.47
CA LYS A 376 1.07 -21.83 12.82
C LYS A 376 0.09 -20.73 13.20
N ASN A 377 -0.86 -21.06 14.07
CA ASN A 377 -1.72 -20.05 14.68
C ASN A 377 -0.88 -19.09 15.52
N GLY A 378 -1.22 -17.81 15.43
CA GLY A 378 -0.62 -16.75 16.22
C GLY A 378 -1.05 -16.80 17.68
N LYS A 379 -0.57 -15.85 18.49
CA LYS A 379 -0.95 -15.74 19.90
C LYS A 379 -2.44 -15.45 20.12
N SER A 380 -3.10 -14.88 19.13
CA SER A 380 -4.55 -14.65 19.04
C SER A 380 -5.35 -15.95 18.91
N GLY A 381 -4.71 -17.08 18.61
CA GLY A 381 -5.38 -18.37 18.36
C GLY A 381 -5.88 -18.55 16.92
N GLN A 382 -5.78 -17.53 16.06
CA GLN A 382 -6.13 -17.60 14.64
C GLN A 382 -4.90 -17.74 13.73
N THR A 383 -5.12 -17.96 12.44
CA THR A 383 -4.03 -18.05 11.45
C THR A 383 -3.30 -16.71 11.33
N SER A 384 -2.01 -16.76 10.99
CA SER A 384 -1.23 -15.53 10.78
C SER A 384 -1.76 -14.64 9.64
N ILE A 385 -2.45 -15.22 8.66
CA ILE A 385 -3.13 -14.46 7.61
C ILE A 385 -4.25 -13.62 8.22
N ASN A 386 -5.11 -14.21 9.04
CA ASN A 386 -6.21 -13.49 9.68
C ASN A 386 -5.67 -12.36 10.57
N ASP A 387 -4.59 -12.60 11.33
CA ASP A 387 -3.94 -11.54 12.12
C ASP A 387 -3.48 -10.35 11.25
N ASN A 388 -2.89 -10.62 10.08
CA ASN A 388 -2.50 -9.55 9.16
C ASN A 388 -3.72 -8.81 8.59
N ILE A 389 -4.78 -9.53 8.21
CA ILE A 389 -6.00 -8.91 7.67
C ILE A 389 -6.70 -8.05 8.71
N ASP A 390 -6.80 -8.50 9.96
CA ASP A 390 -7.34 -7.70 11.06
C ASP A 390 -6.51 -6.43 11.29
N MET A 391 -5.18 -6.56 11.33
CA MET A 391 -4.27 -5.43 11.43
C MET A 391 -4.48 -4.43 10.28
N PHE A 392 -4.58 -4.90 9.03
CA PHE A 392 -4.78 -4.06 7.86
C PHE A 392 -6.13 -3.35 7.88
N ARG A 393 -7.20 -4.04 8.29
CA ARG A 393 -8.54 -3.46 8.44
C ARG A 393 -8.60 -2.44 9.58
N SER A 394 -7.91 -2.70 10.70
CA SER A 394 -7.79 -1.76 11.80
C SER A 394 -7.04 -0.48 11.38
N LEU A 395 -5.94 -0.62 10.62
CA LEU A 395 -5.24 0.51 10.01
C LEU A 395 -6.13 1.26 9.00
N ALA A 396 -6.90 0.55 8.18
CA ALA A 396 -7.83 1.15 7.24
C ALA A 396 -8.91 1.97 7.97
N ALA A 397 -9.48 1.43 9.04
CA ALA A 397 -10.44 2.11 9.89
C ALA A 397 -9.84 3.38 10.51
N PHE A 398 -8.63 3.30 11.09
CA PHE A 398 -7.94 4.44 11.69
C PHE A 398 -7.69 5.59 10.70
N TYR A 399 -7.33 5.28 9.45
CA TYR A 399 -7.07 6.31 8.44
C TYR A 399 -8.32 6.78 7.68
N THR A 400 -9.49 6.18 7.93
CA THR A 400 -10.77 6.56 7.33
C THR A 400 -11.77 7.14 8.33
N SER A 401 -11.59 6.91 9.63
CA SER A 401 -12.29 7.65 10.67
C SER A 401 -12.00 9.14 10.50
N LYS A 402 -13.06 9.97 10.46
CA LYS A 402 -12.92 11.43 10.53
C LYS A 402 -12.04 11.78 11.74
N PRO A 403 -11.19 12.83 11.67
CA PRO A 403 -10.41 13.23 12.83
C PRO A 403 -11.35 13.37 14.03
N ASP A 404 -10.96 12.76 15.15
CA ASP A 404 -11.76 12.75 16.36
C ASP A 404 -12.17 14.17 16.74
N TYR A 405 -13.39 14.30 17.28
CA TYR A 405 -13.82 15.52 17.95
C TYR A 405 -12.83 15.81 19.09
N ASP A 406 -12.02 16.86 18.90
CA ASP A 406 -11.11 17.35 19.93
C ASP A 406 -11.92 18.11 20.98
N ALA A 407 -12.39 17.38 21.99
CA ALA A 407 -13.24 17.92 23.06
C ALA A 407 -12.53 19.00 23.88
N GLU A 408 -11.22 18.87 24.07
CA GLU A 408 -10.41 19.85 24.82
C GLU A 408 -10.30 21.15 24.03
N LEU A 409 -9.95 21.07 22.74
CA LEU A 409 -9.88 22.23 21.87
C LEU A 409 -11.26 22.87 21.66
N ALA A 410 -12.32 22.08 21.51
CA ALA A 410 -13.68 22.59 21.40
C ALA A 410 -14.07 23.38 22.65
N ALA A 411 -13.76 22.86 23.84
CA ALA A 411 -13.99 23.58 25.10
C ALA A 411 -13.13 24.85 25.21
N GLU A 412 -11.84 24.78 24.86
CA GLU A 412 -10.92 25.93 24.88
C GLU A 412 -11.42 27.08 24.00
N LEU A 413 -11.86 26.78 22.78
CA LEU A 413 -12.34 27.79 21.84
C LEU A 413 -13.78 28.25 22.15
N GLY A 414 -14.47 27.56 23.06
CA GLY A 414 -15.87 27.81 23.42
C GLY A 414 -16.84 27.42 22.31
N ALA A 415 -16.55 26.32 21.61
CA ALA A 415 -17.34 25.78 20.52
C ALA A 415 -18.55 24.97 21.03
N ASP A 416 -19.67 25.07 20.32
CA ASP A 416 -20.82 24.19 20.47
C ASP A 416 -20.63 22.85 19.72
N GLU A 417 -21.67 22.02 19.69
CA GLU A 417 -21.67 20.72 19.01
C GLU A 417 -21.38 20.79 17.50
N TYR A 418 -21.50 21.97 16.88
CA TYR A 418 -21.22 22.20 15.46
C TYR A 418 -19.82 22.79 15.23
N GLY A 419 -19.03 23.02 16.28
CA GLY A 419 -17.74 23.70 16.16
C GLY A 419 -17.87 25.23 16.04
N MET A 420 -19.01 25.80 16.45
CA MET A 420 -19.37 27.20 16.23
C MET A 420 -19.62 27.92 17.57
N LYS A 421 -19.65 29.26 17.55
CA LYS A 421 -20.02 30.07 18.72
C LYS A 421 -20.57 31.44 18.33
N PRO A 422 -21.30 32.14 19.24
CA PRO A 422 -21.74 33.51 19.00
C PRO A 422 -20.58 34.52 19.12
N TYR A 423 -20.65 35.52 18.26
CA TYR A 423 -19.79 36.71 18.18
C TYR A 423 -20.67 37.95 17.94
N VAL A 424 -20.06 39.13 17.94
CA VAL A 424 -20.69 40.35 17.41
C VAL A 424 -19.86 40.88 16.24
N MET A 425 -20.49 41.01 15.08
CA MET A 425 -19.90 41.63 13.91
C MET A 425 -20.21 43.12 13.89
N ALA A 426 -19.22 43.95 13.60
CA ALA A 426 -19.38 45.38 13.34
C ALA A 426 -18.86 45.72 11.95
N VAL A 427 -19.70 46.35 11.13
CA VAL A 427 -19.30 46.92 9.85
C VAL A 427 -19.06 48.41 10.06
N LEU A 428 -17.84 48.87 9.82
CA LEU A 428 -17.48 50.28 9.89
C LEU A 428 -17.92 50.96 8.59
N LEU A 429 -18.87 51.88 8.68
CA LEU A 429 -19.28 52.73 7.57
C LEU A 429 -18.51 54.06 7.59
N THR A 430 -18.52 54.77 6.47
CA THR A 430 -18.02 56.15 6.40
C THR A 430 -18.90 57.05 7.27
N GLY A 431 -18.30 57.75 8.22
CA GLY A 431 -18.99 58.71 9.07
C GLY A 431 -19.08 60.11 8.45
N GLU A 432 -19.70 61.03 9.18
CA GLU A 432 -19.95 62.41 8.72
C GLU A 432 -18.79 63.37 9.00
N ALA A 433 -17.85 63.00 9.87
CA ALA A 433 -16.76 63.89 10.27
C ALA A 433 -15.72 64.05 9.15
N VAL A 434 -15.37 65.30 8.86
CA VAL A 434 -14.29 65.67 7.94
C VAL A 434 -13.16 66.33 8.73
N ILE A 435 -12.06 65.60 8.91
CA ILE A 435 -10.83 66.12 9.53
C ILE A 435 -9.92 66.65 8.41
N SER A 436 -9.81 67.98 8.32
CA SER A 436 -9.02 68.67 7.28
C SER A 436 -7.53 68.79 7.64
N ASP A 437 -7.17 68.70 8.91
CA ASP A 437 -5.77 68.71 9.36
C ASP A 437 -5.13 67.33 9.17
N GLU A 438 -4.07 67.27 8.37
CA GLU A 438 -3.39 66.02 8.03
C GLU A 438 -2.68 65.38 9.23
N LYS A 439 -2.14 66.19 10.13
CA LYS A 439 -1.42 65.71 11.32
C LYS A 439 -2.40 65.12 12.32
N GLU A 440 -3.50 65.80 12.58
CA GLU A 440 -4.60 65.31 13.41
C GLU A 440 -5.16 64.00 12.87
N ARG A 441 -5.43 63.94 11.56
CA ARG A 441 -5.92 62.72 10.89
C ARG A 441 -4.93 61.56 11.04
N SER A 442 -3.64 61.81 10.85
CA SER A 442 -2.60 60.79 11.01
C SER A 442 -2.52 60.25 12.45
N GLU A 443 -2.62 61.14 13.45
CA GLU A 443 -2.65 60.75 14.86
C GLU A 443 -3.87 59.90 15.21
N ILE A 444 -5.05 60.24 14.69
CA ILE A 444 -6.28 59.45 14.86
C ILE A 444 -6.12 58.04 14.28
N PHE A 445 -5.62 57.91 13.05
CA PHE A 445 -5.44 56.60 12.42
C PHE A 445 -4.33 55.77 13.10
N ARG A 446 -3.27 56.40 13.60
CA ARG A 446 -2.29 55.70 14.45
C ARG A 446 -2.94 55.13 15.71
N GLY A 447 -3.82 55.91 16.34
CA GLY A 447 -4.62 55.48 17.47
C GLY A 447 -5.60 54.34 17.14
N HIS A 448 -6.24 54.40 15.97
CA HIS A 448 -7.11 53.34 15.44
C HIS A 448 -6.37 52.00 15.34
N PHE A 449 -5.21 51.96 14.68
CA PHE A 449 -4.42 50.74 14.55
C PHE A 449 -3.90 50.22 15.89
N ALA A 450 -3.47 51.12 16.79
CA ALA A 450 -3.05 50.74 18.13
C ALA A 450 -4.21 50.12 18.94
N ASN A 451 -5.41 50.66 18.82
CA ASN A 451 -6.60 50.13 19.46
C ASN A 451 -6.97 48.74 18.92
N MET A 452 -6.94 48.56 17.60
CA MET A 452 -7.17 47.25 16.97
C MET A 452 -6.16 46.21 17.48
N LYS A 453 -4.88 46.56 17.54
CA LYS A 453 -3.84 45.67 18.05
C LYS A 453 -4.11 45.30 19.51
N ARG A 454 -4.41 46.28 20.36
CA ARG A 454 -4.73 46.05 21.78
C ARG A 454 -5.92 45.08 21.92
N LEU A 455 -7.00 45.31 21.19
CA LEU A 455 -8.19 44.45 21.24
C LEU A 455 -7.94 43.04 20.72
N ALA A 456 -7.04 42.88 19.73
CA ALA A 456 -6.61 41.57 19.24
C ALA A 456 -5.74 40.85 20.28
N ASP A 457 -4.80 41.55 20.92
CA ASP A 457 -3.95 41.02 22.00
C ASP A 457 -4.81 40.57 23.21
N GLU A 458 -5.89 41.31 23.52
CA GLU A 458 -6.88 40.98 24.55
C GLU A 458 -7.84 39.85 24.14
N LYS A 459 -7.69 39.28 22.94
CA LYS A 459 -8.61 38.27 22.35
C LYS A 459 -10.07 38.72 22.28
N LYS A 460 -10.31 40.03 22.24
CA LYS A 460 -11.63 40.65 22.10
C LYS A 460 -11.99 40.92 20.64
N LEU A 461 -11.01 41.17 19.79
CA LEU A 461 -11.17 41.34 18.34
C LEU A 461 -10.48 40.19 17.60
N VAL A 462 -11.25 39.24 17.07
CA VAL A 462 -10.72 37.99 16.49
C VAL A 462 -10.46 38.08 14.99
N LEU A 463 -11.13 39.02 14.32
CA LEU A 463 -10.93 39.30 12.91
C LEU A 463 -11.16 40.79 12.66
N SER A 464 -10.27 41.39 11.89
CA SER A 464 -10.42 42.77 11.45
C SER A 464 -9.75 43.02 10.11
N GLY A 465 -10.29 43.96 9.35
CA GLY A 465 -9.66 44.38 8.10
C GLY A 465 -10.53 45.32 7.26
N PRO A 466 -9.92 46.03 6.31
CA PRO A 466 -10.65 46.88 5.37
C PRO A 466 -11.34 46.04 4.30
N PHE A 467 -12.45 46.56 3.78
CA PHE A 467 -13.01 46.04 2.53
C PHE A 467 -12.20 46.59 1.35
N ILE A 468 -11.84 45.72 0.40
CA ILE A 468 -11.11 46.12 -0.83
C ILE A 468 -12.03 46.95 -1.73
N GLU A 469 -13.28 46.50 -1.91
CA GLU A 469 -14.32 47.20 -2.66
C GLU A 469 -15.58 47.31 -1.80
N GLY A 470 -15.66 48.36 -0.98
CA GLY A 470 -16.71 48.51 0.04
C GLY A 470 -17.67 49.68 -0.16
N GLY A 471 -17.37 50.62 -1.08
CA GLY A 471 -18.14 51.86 -1.20
C GLY A 471 -18.12 52.66 0.11
N ASN A 472 -19.27 52.72 0.79
CA ASN A 472 -19.38 53.34 2.11
C ASN A 472 -18.88 52.44 3.25
N LYS A 473 -18.71 51.13 3.05
CA LYS A 473 -18.16 50.18 4.02
C LYS A 473 -16.64 50.25 4.01
N ARG A 474 -16.05 50.59 5.15
CA ARG A 474 -14.61 50.86 5.32
C ARG A 474 -13.87 49.72 5.98
N GLY A 475 -14.52 48.98 6.87
CA GLY A 475 -13.89 47.86 7.55
C GLY A 475 -14.89 46.93 8.23
N LEU A 476 -14.38 45.77 8.62
CA LEU A 476 -15.11 44.73 9.33
C LEU A 476 -14.37 44.43 10.63
N TYR A 477 -15.11 44.33 11.73
CA TYR A 477 -14.67 43.78 13.00
C TYR A 477 -15.53 42.60 13.40
N ILE A 478 -14.92 41.55 13.96
CA ILE A 478 -15.61 40.46 14.64
C ILE A 478 -15.12 40.40 16.07
N PHE A 479 -16.03 40.67 17.01
CA PHE A 479 -15.77 40.69 18.45
C PHE A 479 -16.14 39.36 19.11
N ASN A 480 -15.24 38.86 19.95
CA ASN A 480 -15.47 37.71 20.83
C ASN A 480 -16.14 38.18 22.14
N VAL A 481 -17.40 38.55 22.02
CA VAL A 481 -18.28 39.05 23.09
C VAL A 481 -19.71 38.53 22.88
N GLU A 482 -20.50 38.47 23.95
CA GLU A 482 -21.86 37.92 23.90
C GLU A 482 -22.93 38.94 23.46
N THR A 483 -22.66 40.23 23.68
CA THR A 483 -23.67 41.30 23.56
C THR A 483 -23.21 42.42 22.64
N ILE A 484 -24.19 43.02 21.94
CA ILE A 484 -23.94 44.18 21.07
C ILE A 484 -23.49 45.38 21.91
N GLU A 485 -23.96 45.48 23.14
CA GLU A 485 -23.61 46.53 24.11
C GLU A 485 -22.13 46.49 24.48
N GLU A 486 -21.58 45.30 24.74
CA GLU A 486 -20.14 45.13 24.98
C GLU A 486 -19.33 45.47 23.72
N ALA A 487 -19.75 45.00 22.55
CA ALA A 487 -19.09 45.34 21.28
C ALA A 487 -19.11 46.86 21.02
N LYS A 488 -20.22 47.54 21.30
CA LYS A 488 -20.32 49.01 21.20
C LYS A 488 -19.33 49.69 22.14
N ALA A 489 -19.23 49.25 23.39
CA ALA A 489 -18.26 49.81 24.33
C ALA A 489 -16.82 49.65 23.84
N LEU A 490 -16.48 48.47 23.29
CA LEU A 490 -15.14 48.21 22.74
C LEU A 490 -14.87 49.05 21.49
N VAL A 491 -15.82 49.14 20.55
CA VAL A 491 -15.67 49.94 19.34
C VAL A 491 -15.53 51.43 19.65
N GLN A 492 -16.20 51.95 20.68
CA GLN A 492 -16.07 53.37 21.07
C GLN A 492 -14.69 53.74 21.63
N THR A 493 -13.84 52.76 21.95
CA THR A 493 -12.44 53.03 22.30
C THR A 493 -11.56 53.36 21.09
N ASP A 494 -12.07 53.16 19.87
CA ASP A 494 -11.39 53.47 18.62
C ASP A 494 -11.43 54.98 18.34
N PRO A 495 -10.28 55.68 18.28
CA PRO A 495 -10.22 57.11 17.99
C PRO A 495 -10.89 57.51 16.67
N ALA A 496 -10.86 56.65 15.65
CA ALA A 496 -11.52 56.94 14.38
C ALA A 496 -13.06 56.89 14.49
N VAL A 497 -13.59 56.04 15.37
CA VAL A 497 -15.03 56.00 15.66
C VAL A 497 -15.43 57.15 16.57
N ALA A 498 -14.65 57.42 17.62
CA ALA A 498 -14.90 58.52 18.55
C ALA A 498 -14.86 59.90 17.87
N ALA A 499 -13.98 60.07 16.87
CA ALA A 499 -13.90 61.27 16.04
C ALA A 499 -15.01 61.36 14.97
N GLY A 500 -15.87 60.34 14.83
CA GLY A 500 -16.94 60.30 13.83
C GLY A 500 -16.48 60.05 12.40
N ILE A 501 -15.23 59.59 12.19
CA ILE A 501 -14.70 59.19 10.87
C ILE A 501 -15.37 57.89 10.41
N PHE A 502 -15.65 56.98 11.35
CA PHE A 502 -16.38 55.75 11.10
C PHE A 502 -17.65 55.65 11.93
N THR A 503 -18.73 55.18 11.30
CA THR A 503 -20.01 54.88 11.96
C THR A 503 -20.22 53.36 11.96
N PRO A 504 -20.17 52.68 13.11
CA PRO A 504 -20.29 51.22 13.17
C PRO A 504 -21.77 50.76 13.16
N GLU A 505 -22.06 49.74 12.35
CA GLU A 505 -23.32 48.97 12.42
C GLU A 505 -23.04 47.59 13.00
N PHE A 506 -23.85 47.14 13.97
CA PHE A 506 -23.61 45.91 14.72
C PHE A 506 -24.66 44.83 14.40
N THR A 507 -24.23 43.58 14.41
CA THR A 507 -25.11 42.41 14.27
C THR A 507 -24.52 41.22 15.02
N LYS A 508 -25.37 40.39 15.63
CA LYS A 508 -24.92 39.10 16.19
C LYS A 508 -24.49 38.19 15.04
N TYR A 509 -23.34 37.57 15.20
CA TYR A 509 -22.74 36.71 14.20
C TYR A 509 -22.49 35.32 14.80
N TYR A 510 -23.03 34.29 14.17
CA TYR A 510 -22.74 32.91 14.52
C TYR A 510 -21.76 32.36 13.50
N GLY A 511 -20.61 31.86 13.97
CA GLY A 511 -19.54 31.42 13.09
C GLY A 511 -18.56 30.50 13.79
N SER A 512 -17.52 30.08 13.07
CA SER A 512 -16.58 29.07 13.58
C SER A 512 -15.85 29.53 14.84
N ALA A 513 -15.76 28.65 15.84
CA ALA A 513 -14.96 28.88 17.04
C ALA A 513 -13.45 29.00 16.71
N ALA A 514 -13.00 28.43 15.58
CA ALA A 514 -11.63 28.52 15.10
C ALA A 514 -11.19 29.96 14.74
N LEU A 515 -12.10 30.93 14.64
CA LEU A 515 -11.73 32.35 14.51
C LEU A 515 -10.81 32.81 15.66
N MET A 516 -10.93 32.21 16.84
CA MET A 516 -10.05 32.47 17.99
C MET A 516 -8.57 32.15 17.72
N GLN A 517 -8.26 31.30 16.74
CA GLN A 517 -6.89 30.91 16.37
C GLN A 517 -6.31 31.73 15.22
N VAL A 518 -7.12 32.58 14.58
CA VAL A 518 -6.69 33.39 13.42
C VAL A 518 -5.56 34.32 13.82
N GLY A 519 -5.63 34.96 15.00
CA GLY A 519 -4.59 35.87 15.48
C GLY A 519 -3.22 35.20 15.63
N GLU A 520 -3.17 34.02 16.25
CA GLU A 520 -1.91 33.28 16.42
C GLU A 520 -1.32 32.82 15.09
N THR A 521 -2.18 32.39 14.16
CA THR A 521 -1.76 32.00 12.82
C THR A 521 -1.27 33.20 12.02
N HIS A 522 -1.94 34.36 12.14
CA HIS A 522 -1.55 35.60 11.48
C HIS A 522 -0.11 36.01 11.83
N LEU A 523 0.26 35.93 13.12
CA LEU A 523 1.62 36.24 13.57
C LEU A 523 2.70 35.36 12.93
N LYS A 524 2.37 34.11 12.57
CA LYS A 524 3.29 33.17 11.91
C LYS A 524 3.48 33.46 10.42
N ILE A 525 2.50 34.10 9.78
CA ILE A 525 2.50 34.36 8.33
C ILE A 525 2.78 35.82 7.97
N GLN A 526 2.67 36.73 8.92
CA GLN A 526 3.09 38.12 8.75
C GLN A 526 4.62 38.17 8.66
N LYS A 527 5.15 38.77 7.58
CA LYS A 527 6.58 39.04 7.50
C LYS A 527 6.97 40.04 8.59
N SER A 528 8.01 39.72 9.37
CA SER A 528 8.65 40.73 10.21
C SER A 528 9.20 41.83 9.31
N ILE A 529 8.61 43.02 9.41
CA ILE A 529 9.23 44.23 8.90
C ILE A 529 10.34 44.53 9.91
N VAL A 530 11.57 44.16 9.57
CA VAL A 530 12.74 44.63 10.30
C VAL A 530 12.75 46.14 10.13
N GLU A 531 12.57 46.88 11.23
CA GLU A 531 12.73 48.34 11.26
C GLU A 531 14.14 48.77 10.84
#